data_AF-A0A935MCB0-F1
#
_entry.id   AF-A0A935MCB0-F1
#
_cell.length_a   1.000
_cell.length_b   1.000
_cell.length_c   1.000
_cell.angle_alpha   90.00
_cell.angle_beta   90.00
_cell.angle_gamma   90.00
#
_symmetry.space_group_name_H-M   'P 1'
#
loop_
_entity.id
_entity.type
_entity.pdbx_description
1 polymer ?
#
loop_
_entity_poly.entity_id
_entity_poly.type
_entity_poly.pdbx_seq_one_letter_code
_entity_poly.pdbx_strand_id
1 'polypeptide(L)'
;MNKKPSFLWSLAIGLAFPILQVLVFSLRFGNSGITAPITDYIFFFIGGAFIGLALIAALRRCETKGAYRATLIGFGIGVPFSIFGMVLGGMLGPLVGVMFSVSPGVFFTFVGFLIGRAFFKT
;
A
#
# COMPACT_ATOMS: atom_id res chain seq x y z
N MET A 1 19.71 5.30 -14.32
CA MET A 1 18.30 4.97 -14.64
C MET A 1 17.45 6.20 -14.29
N ASN A 2 17.07 7.03 -15.26
CA ASN A 2 16.53 8.39 -15.04
C ASN A 2 15.03 8.48 -14.74
N LYS A 3 14.33 7.36 -14.49
CA LYS A 3 12.93 7.41 -14.09
C LYS A 3 12.86 7.64 -12.58
N LYS A 4 12.97 8.91 -12.16
CA LYS A 4 12.61 9.31 -10.79
C LYS A 4 11.15 8.90 -10.59
N PRO A 5 10.83 7.99 -9.66
CA PRO A 5 9.45 7.64 -9.38
C PRO A 5 8.70 8.93 -9.01
N SER A 6 7.79 9.31 -9.89
CA SER A 6 7.01 10.54 -9.78
C SER A 6 6.02 10.43 -8.63
N PHE A 7 5.72 11.56 -8.00
CA PHE A 7 4.67 11.67 -6.97
C PHE A 7 3.33 11.12 -7.46
N LEU A 8 3.09 11.12 -8.78
CA LEU A 8 1.94 10.50 -9.43
C LEU A 8 1.76 9.01 -9.08
N TRP A 9 2.84 8.27 -8.78
CA TRP A 9 2.74 6.89 -8.31
C TRP A 9 2.15 6.79 -6.90
N SER A 10 2.42 7.78 -6.03
CA SER A 10 1.82 7.85 -4.69
C SER A 10 0.34 8.09 -4.79
N LEU A 11 -0.04 9.01 -5.68
CA LEU A 11 -1.42 9.36 -5.93
C LEU A 11 -2.18 8.17 -6.52
N ALA A 12 -1.59 7.47 -7.50
CA ALA A 12 -2.19 6.29 -8.10
C ALA A 12 -2.41 5.15 -7.09
N ILE A 13 -1.42 4.89 -6.22
CA ILE A 13 -1.55 3.87 -5.16
C ILE A 13 -2.55 4.32 -4.10
N GLY A 14 -2.52 5.59 -3.72
CA GLY A 14 -3.50 6.19 -2.80
C GLY A 14 -4.93 6.10 -3.32
N LEU A 15 -5.15 6.22 -4.63
CA LEU A 15 -6.46 6.03 -5.28
C LEU A 15 -6.81 4.55 -5.48
N ALA A 16 -5.82 3.68 -5.68
CA ALA A 16 -6.06 2.25 -5.86
C ALA A 16 -6.61 1.58 -4.59
N PHE A 17 -6.16 2.00 -3.40
CA PHE A 17 -6.61 1.45 -2.12
C PHE A 17 -8.12 1.63 -1.85
N PRO A 18 -8.72 2.83 -1.97
CA PRO A 18 -10.16 3.00 -1.82
C PRO A 18 -10.94 2.25 -2.91
N ILE A 19 -10.44 2.17 -4.16
CA ILE A 19 -11.08 1.36 -5.22
C ILE A 19 -11.06 -0.13 -4.85
N LEU A 20 -9.92 -0.67 -4.43
CA LEU A 20 -9.76 -2.06 -4.01
C LEU A 20 -10.64 -2.38 -2.81
N GLN A 21 -10.77 -1.45 -1.88
CA GLN A 21 -11.61 -1.63 -0.70
C GLN A 21 -13.10 -1.56 -1.06
N VAL A 22 -13.54 -0.67 -1.97
CA VAL A 22 -14.91 -0.70 -2.53
C VAL A 22 -15.17 -2.06 -3.20
N LEU A 23 -14.24 -2.58 -3.99
CA LEU A 23 -14.37 -3.90 -4.62
C LEU A 23 -14.49 -5.02 -3.57
N VAL A 24 -13.60 -5.05 -2.57
CA VAL A 24 -13.64 -6.07 -1.50
C VAL A 24 -14.92 -5.96 -0.68
N PHE A 25 -15.40 -4.75 -0.39
CA PHE A 25 -16.63 -4.52 0.35
C PHE A 25 -17.86 -4.97 -0.44
N SER A 26 -17.94 -4.62 -1.73
CA SER A 26 -19.01 -5.07 -2.63
C SER A 26 -19.01 -6.58 -2.81
N LEU A 27 -17.83 -7.21 -2.95
CA LEU A 27 -17.69 -8.66 -3.05
C LEU A 27 -18.06 -9.37 -1.74
N ARG A 28 -17.73 -8.78 -0.59
CA ARG A 28 -17.99 -9.38 0.74
C ARG A 28 -19.44 -9.23 1.19
N PHE A 29 -20.04 -8.07 0.95
CA PHE A 29 -21.36 -7.73 1.50
C PHE A 29 -22.48 -7.73 0.46
N GLY A 30 -22.16 -7.97 -0.82
CA GLY A 30 -23.05 -8.45 -1.88
C GLY A 30 -24.13 -7.49 -2.37
N ASN A 31 -24.79 -6.77 -1.47
CA ASN A 31 -25.84 -5.78 -1.75
C ASN A 31 -26.38 -5.11 -0.48
N SER A 32 -25.63 -5.05 0.63
CA SER A 32 -26.15 -4.40 1.83
C SER A 32 -26.09 -2.88 1.61
N GLY A 33 -27.24 -2.19 1.60
CA GLY A 33 -27.37 -0.73 1.55
C GLY A 33 -26.76 0.03 2.74
N ILE A 34 -25.71 -0.54 3.33
CA ILE A 34 -24.84 0.02 4.36
C ILE A 34 -23.84 0.90 3.62
N THR A 35 -24.15 2.19 3.55
CA THR A 35 -23.18 3.21 3.17
C THR A 35 -22.10 3.28 4.24
N ALA A 36 -20.85 2.99 3.89
CA ALA A 36 -19.73 3.28 4.78
C ALA A 36 -19.67 4.81 4.97
N PRO A 37 -19.43 5.29 6.20
CA PRO A 37 -19.32 6.72 6.45
C PRO A 37 -18.15 7.31 5.64
N ILE A 38 -18.31 8.55 5.15
CA ILE A 38 -17.30 9.21 4.29
C ILE A 38 -15.91 9.26 4.93
N THR A 39 -15.86 9.29 6.26
CA THR A 39 -14.63 9.22 7.06
C THR A 39 -13.81 7.99 6.73
N ASP A 40 -14.44 6.84 6.52
CA ASP A 40 -13.74 5.58 6.27
C ASP A 40 -12.97 5.67 4.95
N TYR A 41 -13.61 6.15 3.88
CA TYR A 41 -12.96 6.37 2.59
C TYR A 41 -11.77 7.33 2.68
N ILE A 42 -11.88 8.40 3.48
CA ILE A 42 -10.77 9.34 3.72
C ILE A 42 -9.60 8.63 4.40
N PHE A 43 -9.86 7.87 5.46
CA PHE A 43 -8.82 7.12 6.17
C PHE A 43 -8.16 6.06 5.28
N PHE A 44 -8.94 5.39 4.45
CA PHE A 44 -8.44 4.41 3.50
C PHE A 44 -7.57 5.03 2.40
N PHE A 45 -7.97 6.18 1.87
CA PHE A 45 -7.13 6.96 0.97
C PHE A 45 -5.82 7.38 1.65
N ILE A 46 -5.88 7.86 2.88
CA ILE A 46 -4.69 8.26 3.67
C ILE A 46 -3.75 7.06 3.87
N GLY A 47 -4.29 5.89 4.25
CA GLY A 47 -3.51 4.66 4.39
C GLY A 47 -2.82 4.26 3.09
N GLY A 48 -3.56 4.21 1.98
CA GLY A 48 -2.99 3.93 0.66
C GLY A 48 -1.94 4.94 0.24
N ALA A 49 -2.17 6.23 0.50
CA ALA A 49 -1.23 7.30 0.20
C ALA A 49 0.09 7.14 0.99
N PHE A 50 0.02 6.80 2.28
CA PHE A 50 1.21 6.54 3.10
C PHE A 50 2.02 5.34 2.59
N ILE A 51 1.35 4.26 2.20
CA ILE A 51 2.03 3.09 1.61
C ILE A 51 2.67 3.49 0.28
N GLY A 52 1.97 4.26 -0.57
CA GLY A 52 2.52 4.80 -1.82
C GLY A 52 3.74 5.70 -1.61
N LEU A 53 3.73 6.54 -0.58
CA LEU A 53 4.88 7.37 -0.18
C LEU A 53 6.06 6.51 0.26
N ALA A 54 5.82 5.46 1.04
CA ALA A 54 6.86 4.52 1.47
C ALA A 54 7.48 3.79 0.27
N LEU A 55 6.68 3.37 -0.70
CA LEU A 55 7.18 2.80 -1.95
C LEU A 55 8.07 3.78 -2.70
N ILE A 56 7.63 5.03 -2.90
CA ILE A 56 8.44 6.04 -3.57
C ILE A 56 9.75 6.29 -2.82
N ALA A 57 9.69 6.39 -1.49
CA ALA A 57 10.88 6.59 -0.67
C ALA A 57 11.89 5.45 -0.85
N ALA A 58 11.43 4.20 -0.89
CA ALA A 58 12.27 3.03 -1.14
C ALA A 58 12.82 3.00 -2.57
N LEU A 59 11.97 3.22 -3.58
CA LEU A 59 12.37 3.22 -5.00
C LEU A 59 13.35 4.35 -5.34
N ARG A 60 13.23 5.53 -4.72
CA ARG A 60 14.19 6.64 -4.91
C ARG A 60 15.58 6.31 -4.39
N ARG A 61 15.69 5.41 -3.43
CA ARG A 61 16.97 4.97 -2.84
C ARG A 61 17.54 3.73 -3.54
N CYS A 62 16.88 3.22 -4.59
CA CYS A 62 17.38 2.08 -5.36
C CYS A 62 18.42 2.53 -6.39
N GLU A 63 19.64 2.04 -6.26
CA GLU A 63 20.75 2.32 -7.19
C GLU A 63 20.78 1.34 -8.37
N THR A 64 20.29 0.10 -8.17
CA THR A 64 20.34 -0.97 -9.17
C THR A 64 18.95 -1.44 -9.62
N LYS A 65 18.87 -2.00 -10.83
CA LYS A 65 17.62 -2.57 -11.38
C LYS A 65 17.11 -3.75 -10.55
N GLY A 66 18.02 -4.52 -9.95
CA GLY A 66 17.66 -5.63 -9.06
C GLY A 66 16.98 -5.14 -7.79
N ALA A 67 17.54 -4.11 -7.14
CA ALA A 67 16.92 -3.51 -5.96
C ALA A 67 15.54 -2.90 -6.25
N TYR A 68 15.40 -2.25 -7.41
CA TYR A 68 14.12 -1.70 -7.86
C TYR A 68 13.05 -2.79 -8.02
N ARG A 69 13.38 -3.90 -8.67
CA ARG A 69 12.44 -5.04 -8.86
C ARG A 69 12.10 -5.72 -7.55
N ALA A 70 13.08 -5.97 -6.68
CA ALA A 70 12.86 -6.58 -5.38
C ALA A 70 11.94 -5.72 -4.49
N THR A 71 12.10 -4.39 -4.53
CA THR A 71 11.21 -3.45 -3.83
C THR A 71 9.78 -3.53 -4.35
N LEU A 72 9.58 -3.59 -5.67
CA LEU A 72 8.25 -3.75 -6.26
C LEU A 72 7.60 -5.09 -5.91
N ILE A 73 8.38 -6.17 -5.87
CA ILE A 73 7.88 -7.50 -5.45
C ILE A 73 7.46 -7.44 -3.98
N GLY A 74 8.30 -6.88 -3.11
CA GLY A 74 7.97 -6.69 -1.69
C GLY A 74 6.70 -5.88 -1.51
N PHE A 75 6.55 -4.75 -2.21
CA PHE A 75 5.32 -3.98 -2.21
C PHE A 75 4.11 -4.79 -2.70
N GLY A 76 4.25 -5.51 -3.82
CA GLY A 76 3.18 -6.37 -4.35
C GLY A 76 2.71 -7.44 -3.37
N ILE A 77 3.62 -8.02 -2.60
CA ILE A 77 3.30 -8.96 -1.51
C ILE A 77 2.64 -8.21 -0.34
N GLY A 78 3.09 -7.00 -0.01
CA GLY A 78 2.55 -6.21 1.10
C GLY A 78 1.12 -5.69 0.87
N VAL A 79 0.74 -5.39 -0.38
CA VAL A 79 -0.59 -4.88 -0.74
C VAL A 79 -1.74 -5.76 -0.24
N PRO A 80 -1.80 -7.08 -0.50
CA PRO A 80 -2.90 -7.92 -0.01
C PRO A 80 -2.95 -7.97 1.53
N PHE A 81 -1.81 -8.00 2.23
CA PHE A 81 -1.79 -7.92 3.70
C PHE A 81 -2.28 -6.56 4.21
N SER A 82 -1.95 -5.48 3.50
CA SER A 82 -2.42 -4.13 3.83
C SER A 82 -3.93 -4.02 3.68
N ILE A 83 -4.48 -4.51 2.57
CA ILE A 83 -5.93 -4.56 2.34
C ILE A 83 -6.61 -5.40 3.43
N PHE A 84 -6.04 -6.55 3.77
CA PHE A 84 -6.58 -7.42 4.81
C PHE A 84 -6.56 -6.74 6.19
N GLY A 85 -5.44 -6.12 6.57
CA GLY A 85 -5.32 -5.33 7.79
C GLY A 85 -6.28 -4.14 7.82
N MET A 86 -6.55 -3.53 6.67
CA MET A 86 -7.50 -2.43 6.53
C MET A 86 -8.95 -2.89 6.75
N VAL A 87 -9.32 -4.05 6.19
CA VAL A 87 -10.66 -4.62 6.32
C VAL A 87 -10.92 -5.09 7.76
N LEU A 88 -9.95 -5.76 8.38
CA LEU A 88 -10.08 -6.22 9.77
C LEU A 88 -9.97 -5.06 10.76
N GLY A 89 -8.98 -4.19 10.60
CA GLY A 89 -8.77 -3.04 11.49
C GLY A 89 -9.90 -2.02 11.39
N GLY A 90 -10.53 -1.87 10.22
CA GLY A 90 -11.72 -1.03 10.04
C GLY A 90 -12.91 -1.47 10.91
N MET A 91 -13.00 -2.75 11.29
CA MET A 91 -14.01 -3.23 12.24
C MET A 91 -13.77 -2.73 13.68
N LEU A 92 -12.52 -2.39 14.02
CA LEU A 92 -12.12 -1.87 15.32
C LEU A 92 -12.07 -0.33 15.35
N GLY A 93 -12.25 0.31 14.19
CA GLY A 93 -12.29 1.75 14.01
C GLY A 93 -11.37 2.25 12.90
N PRO A 94 -11.63 3.44 12.34
CA PRO A 94 -10.92 3.91 11.14
C PRO A 94 -9.42 4.07 11.34
N LEU A 95 -9.00 4.58 12.51
CA LEU A 95 -7.59 4.78 12.84
C LEU A 95 -6.83 3.44 12.92
N VAL A 96 -7.45 2.43 13.54
CA VAL A 96 -6.88 1.07 13.64
C VAL A 96 -6.76 0.45 12.25
N GLY A 97 -7.79 0.62 11.41
CA GLY A 97 -7.75 0.22 9.99
C GLY A 97 -6.57 0.80 9.23
N VAL A 98 -6.26 2.08 9.41
CA VAL A 98 -5.09 2.71 8.78
C VAL A 98 -3.80 2.12 9.31
N MET A 99 -3.63 2.00 10.63
CA MET A 99 -2.38 1.46 11.19
C MET A 99 -2.11 0.03 10.72
N PHE A 100 -3.11 -0.84 10.79
CA PHE A 100 -2.98 -2.24 10.34
C PHE A 100 -2.85 -2.38 8.82
N SER A 101 -3.30 -1.40 8.04
CA SER A 101 -3.07 -1.36 6.59
C SER A 101 -1.65 -0.91 6.27
N VAL A 102 -1.21 0.19 6.87
CA VAL A 102 0.09 0.82 6.56
C VAL A 102 1.25 -0.06 7.01
N SER A 103 1.17 -0.69 8.19
CA SER A 103 2.25 -1.50 8.75
C SER A 103 2.77 -2.59 7.81
N PRO A 104 1.96 -3.54 7.32
CA PRO A 104 2.45 -4.58 6.40
C PRO A 104 2.89 -4.00 5.06
N GLY A 105 2.17 -3.02 4.51
CA GLY A 105 2.52 -2.40 3.22
C GLY A 105 3.90 -1.74 3.26
N VAL A 106 4.17 -0.95 4.30
CA VAL A 106 5.48 -0.33 4.53
C VAL A 106 6.53 -1.39 4.82
N PHE A 107 6.24 -2.35 5.71
CA PHE A 107 7.18 -3.39 6.11
C PHE A 107 7.68 -4.19 4.91
N PHE A 108 6.77 -4.79 4.12
CA PHE A 108 7.16 -5.62 2.98
C PHE A 108 7.84 -4.83 1.87
N THR A 109 7.45 -3.56 1.67
CA THR A 109 8.14 -2.66 0.74
C THR A 109 9.60 -2.45 1.15
N PHE A 110 9.87 -2.18 2.43
CA PHE A 110 11.23 -1.99 2.94
C PHE A 110 12.03 -3.29 2.99
N VAL A 111 11.39 -4.42 3.30
CA VAL A 111 12.03 -5.75 3.21
C VAL A 111 12.49 -6.02 1.77
N GLY A 112 11.63 -5.79 0.77
CA GLY A 112 11.99 -5.91 -0.64
C GLY A 112 13.15 -5.00 -1.05
N PHE A 113 13.17 -3.78 -0.52
CA PHE A 113 14.28 -2.83 -0.71
C PHE A 113 15.59 -3.32 -0.10
N LEU A 114 15.57 -3.79 1.16
CA LEU A 114 16.76 -4.28 1.87
C LEU A 114 17.33 -5.53 1.21
N ILE A 115 16.49 -6.50 0.86
CA ILE A 115 16.87 -7.69 0.09
C ILE A 115 17.47 -7.25 -1.25
N GLY A 116 16.80 -6.33 -1.94
CA GLY A 116 17.27 -5.73 -3.18
C GLY A 116 18.69 -5.18 -3.08
N ARG A 117 18.99 -4.42 -2.02
CA ARG A 117 20.32 -3.87 -1.78
C ARG A 117 21.35 -4.90 -1.34
N ALA A 118 20.95 -5.94 -0.62
CA ALA A 118 21.87 -6.97 -0.14
C ALA A 118 22.36 -7.87 -1.28
N PHE A 119 21.47 -8.26 -2.20
CA PHE A 119 21.78 -9.27 -3.23
C PHE A 119 22.14 -8.69 -4.60
N PHE A 120 21.74 -7.44 -4.91
CA PHE A 120 21.99 -6.81 -6.21
C PHE A 120 22.91 -5.59 -6.12
N LYS A 121 23.82 -5.62 -5.15
CA LYS A 121 24.93 -4.65 -5.00
C LYS A 121 26.05 -5.07 -5.97
N THR A 122 25.85 -4.80 -7.25
CA THR A 122 26.88 -4.93 -8.29
C THR A 122 26.81 -3.77 -9.24
#